data_AF-A0A2G9U6Z1-F1
#
_entry.id   AF-A0A2G9U6Z1-F1
#
_cell.length_a   1.000
_cell.length_b   1.000
_cell.length_c   1.000
_cell.angle_alpha   90.00
_cell.angle_beta   90.00
_cell.angle_gamma   90.00
#
_symmetry.space_group_name_H-M   'P 1'
#
loop_
_entity.id
_entity.type
_entity.pdbx_description
1 polymer ?
#
loop_
_entity_poly.entity_id
_entity_poly.type
_entity_poly.pdbx_seq_one_letter_code
_entity_poly.pdbx_strand_id
1 'polypeptide(L)'
;MFVPTGSFLQIPWQNPAHTDNCHQIAVQTSVTNISLVKSKALFAESTFNMSINPRGHLTLSVYDGFFFNHKNSEKRWNLSDNIMHDIAFCASDSSFNLTIDGEPSIHFEGNWTFFQSFNVWTFMDKNFTGCVSRMRVGSSFPLKNPKAARLKHSGRIRFGSCSMDVIDTRQPSARTPDDEGIHIHAIAHAKHHIISVTSIVGLAVAGFLALLLSILVCYMRSRPEGVYKTNEGEYSPSRSEEPLVNGVPAGGKEYFC
;
A
#
# COMPACT_ATOMS: atom_id res chain seq x y z
N MET A 1 12.67 -1.83 16.58
CA MET A 1 13.08 -0.45 16.24
C MET A 1 12.73 0.43 17.42
N PHE A 2 13.60 1.37 17.75
CA PHE A 2 13.31 2.39 18.74
C PHE A 2 12.67 3.59 18.05
N VAL A 3 11.52 4.02 18.56
CA VAL A 3 10.74 5.15 18.04
C VAL A 3 10.77 6.24 19.11
N PRO A 4 11.54 7.32 18.91
CA PRO A 4 11.53 8.45 19.83
C PRO A 4 10.29 9.33 19.65
N THR A 5 9.97 10.10 20.69
CA THR A 5 8.95 11.15 20.65
C THR A 5 9.12 12.08 19.44
N GLY A 6 8.00 12.46 18.83
CA GLY A 6 7.95 13.30 17.63
C GLY A 6 8.18 12.55 16.32
N SER A 7 8.38 11.23 16.35
CA SER A 7 8.48 10.40 15.16
C SER A 7 7.11 10.13 14.54
N PHE A 8 7.12 9.71 13.28
CA PHE A 8 5.92 9.40 12.53
C PHE A 8 6.11 8.11 11.74
N LEU A 9 5.10 7.24 11.76
CA LEU A 9 5.07 6.00 10.98
C LEU A 9 3.68 5.77 10.40
N GLN A 10 3.59 5.56 9.09
CA GLN A 10 2.32 5.37 8.41
C GLN A 10 2.46 4.52 7.14
N ILE A 11 1.47 3.68 6.87
CA ILE A 11 1.19 3.14 5.54
C ILE A 11 -0.01 3.93 5.00
N PRO A 12 0.21 4.93 4.13
CA PRO A 12 -0.85 5.81 3.65
C PRO A 12 -1.83 5.10 2.72
N TRP A 13 -1.41 3.99 2.11
CA TRP A 13 -2.27 3.08 1.36
C TRP A 13 -1.58 1.71 1.30
N GLN A 14 -2.22 0.70 1.88
CA GLN A 14 -1.79 -0.68 1.82
C GLN A 14 -2.16 -1.26 0.46
N ASN A 15 -1.22 -2.01 -0.14
CA ASN A 15 -1.50 -2.74 -1.37
C ASN A 15 -2.58 -3.81 -1.12
N PRO A 16 -3.67 -3.86 -1.91
CA PRO A 16 -4.69 -4.91 -1.82
C PRO A 16 -4.14 -6.34 -1.90
N ALA A 17 -3.02 -6.57 -2.60
CA ALA A 17 -2.37 -7.88 -2.63
C ALA A 17 -1.74 -8.29 -1.27
N HIS A 18 -1.69 -7.38 -0.31
CA HIS A 18 -1.08 -7.57 1.00
C HIS A 18 -2.05 -7.34 2.15
N THR A 19 -3.35 -7.17 1.89
CA THR A 19 -4.37 -7.09 2.93
C THR A 19 -4.61 -8.48 3.54
N ASP A 20 -4.92 -8.49 4.83
CA ASP A 20 -5.33 -9.67 5.60
C ASP A 20 -6.17 -9.14 6.77
N ASN A 21 -6.94 -10.01 7.40
CA ASN A 21 -7.72 -9.64 8.58
C ASN A 21 -6.93 -9.78 9.87
N CYS A 22 -5.73 -10.35 9.81
CA CYS A 22 -4.85 -10.55 10.95
C CYS A 22 -3.67 -9.58 10.93
N HIS A 23 -3.42 -8.96 12.09
CA HIS A 23 -2.36 -7.99 12.30
C HIS A 23 -1.65 -8.27 13.62
N GLN A 24 -0.44 -7.75 13.76
CA GLN A 24 0.37 -7.93 14.95
C GLN A 24 1.29 -6.74 15.16
N ILE A 25 1.50 -6.35 16.41
CA ILE A 25 2.49 -5.37 16.80
C ILE A 25 2.95 -5.64 18.22
N ALA A 26 4.27 -5.70 18.43
CA ALA A 26 4.82 -5.76 19.76
C ALA A 26 5.35 -4.39 20.18
N VAL A 27 4.97 -3.94 21.37
CA VAL A 27 5.25 -2.58 21.88
C VAL A 27 5.81 -2.64 23.31
N GLN A 28 6.80 -1.80 23.58
CA GLN A 28 7.41 -1.61 24.90
C GLN A 28 7.51 -0.11 25.13
N THR A 29 6.85 0.38 26.16
CA THR A 29 6.83 1.81 26.47
C THR A 29 6.50 2.02 27.94
N SER A 30 6.92 3.16 28.50
CA SER A 30 6.45 3.67 29.79
C SER A 30 5.41 4.79 29.63
N VAL A 31 5.06 5.16 28.39
CA VAL A 31 4.15 6.26 28.09
C VAL A 31 2.70 5.78 28.16
N THR A 32 1.86 6.58 28.81
CA THR A 32 0.40 6.39 28.91
C THR A 32 -0.35 7.42 28.05
N ASN A 33 -1.65 7.21 27.83
CA ASN A 33 -2.53 8.16 27.14
C ASN A 33 -2.08 8.49 25.69
N ILE A 34 -1.81 7.44 24.92
CA ILE A 34 -1.28 7.53 23.56
C ILE A 34 -2.03 6.58 22.63
N SER A 35 -2.10 6.92 21.34
CA SER A 35 -2.59 5.99 20.33
C SER A 35 -1.45 5.11 19.82
N LEU A 36 -1.68 3.80 19.73
CA LEU A 36 -0.70 2.84 19.20
C LEU A 36 -0.93 2.58 17.72
N VAL A 37 -2.16 2.25 17.34
CA VAL A 37 -2.52 1.94 15.96
C VAL A 37 -3.83 2.62 15.64
N LYS A 38 -3.85 3.40 14.57
CA LYS A 38 -5.06 3.94 13.97
C LYS A 38 -5.17 3.41 12.56
N SER A 39 -6.35 2.96 12.18
CA SER A 39 -6.65 2.60 10.81
C SER A 39 -7.95 3.22 10.34
N LYS A 40 -8.04 3.47 9.05
CA LYS A 40 -9.28 3.88 8.39
C LYS A 40 -9.39 3.28 7.01
N ALA A 41 -10.63 3.14 6.54
CA ALA A 41 -10.89 2.86 5.15
C ALA A 41 -10.69 4.14 4.32
N LEU A 42 -10.03 4.05 3.17
CA LEU A 42 -9.85 5.22 2.28
C LEU A 42 -11.18 5.69 1.66
N PHE A 43 -12.13 4.77 1.48
CA PHE A 43 -13.38 5.00 0.76
C PHE A 43 -14.63 4.75 1.62
N ALA A 44 -14.47 4.64 2.94
CA ALA A 44 -15.57 4.50 3.88
C ALA A 44 -15.25 5.25 5.18
N GLU A 45 -16.26 5.48 6.02
CA GLU A 45 -16.09 6.14 7.31
C GLU A 45 -15.63 5.19 8.43
N SER A 46 -15.29 3.94 8.08
CA SER A 46 -14.82 2.95 9.04
C SER A 46 -13.52 3.40 9.67
N THR A 47 -13.43 3.32 10.99
CA THR A 47 -12.23 3.66 11.76
C THR A 47 -11.91 2.60 12.81
N PHE A 48 -10.62 2.43 13.05
CA PHE A 48 -10.06 1.56 14.08
C PHE A 48 -9.06 2.37 14.88
N ASN A 49 -9.13 2.30 16.20
CA ASN A 49 -8.18 2.98 17.08
C ASN A 49 -7.88 2.10 18.29
N MET A 50 -6.61 1.72 18.40
CA MET A 50 -6.04 0.99 19.51
C MET A 50 -5.07 1.93 20.24
N SER A 51 -5.28 2.09 21.54
CA SER A 51 -4.62 3.11 22.36
C SER A 51 -4.27 2.58 23.74
N ILE A 52 -3.31 3.22 24.41
CA ILE A 52 -3.04 3.02 25.83
C ILE A 52 -3.71 4.17 26.58
N ASN A 53 -4.57 3.86 27.53
CA ASN A 53 -5.29 4.87 28.30
C ASN A 53 -4.38 5.50 29.40
N PRO A 54 -4.86 6.52 30.14
CA PRO A 54 -4.07 7.17 31.19
C PRO A 54 -3.63 6.24 32.34
N ARG A 55 -4.22 5.05 32.47
CA ARG A 55 -3.85 4.05 33.49
C ARG A 55 -2.87 3.00 32.96
N GLY A 56 -2.39 3.13 31.73
CA GLY A 56 -1.47 2.17 31.10
C GLY A 56 -2.14 0.95 30.46
N HIS A 57 -3.47 0.92 30.42
CA HIS A 57 -4.24 -0.21 29.92
C HIS A 57 -4.64 -0.06 28.46
N LEU A 58 -4.74 -1.16 27.72
CA LEU A 58 -5.18 -1.16 26.32
C LEU A 58 -6.66 -0.72 26.23
N THR A 59 -6.96 0.16 25.29
CA THR A 59 -8.32 0.54 24.91
C THR A 59 -8.45 0.46 23.40
N LEU A 60 -9.48 -0.24 22.95
CA LEU A 60 -9.82 -0.43 21.56
C LEU A 60 -11.17 0.25 21.27
N SER A 61 -11.25 0.99 20.17
CA SER A 61 -12.50 1.51 19.62
C SER A 61 -12.55 1.29 18.12
N VAL A 62 -13.66 0.77 17.63
CA VAL A 62 -13.88 0.47 16.21
C VAL A 62 -15.25 0.99 15.81
N TYR A 63 -15.32 1.62 14.64
CA TYR A 63 -16.54 2.13 14.02
C TYR A 63 -16.58 1.65 12.56
N ASP A 64 -17.71 1.16 12.08
CA ASP A 64 -17.89 0.70 10.69
C ASP A 64 -18.23 1.82 9.70
N GLY A 65 -18.64 3.00 10.17
CA GLY A 65 -19.14 4.07 9.31
C GLY A 65 -20.66 4.22 9.30
N PHE A 66 -21.39 3.34 9.99
CA PHE A 66 -22.86 3.33 10.02
C PHE A 66 -23.40 3.18 11.45
N PHE A 67 -23.43 1.97 11.98
CA PHE A 67 -24.08 1.65 13.26
C PHE A 67 -23.21 0.78 14.18
N PHE A 68 -22.23 0.07 13.64
CA PHE A 68 -21.33 -0.74 14.45
C PHE A 68 -20.31 0.16 15.14
N ASN A 69 -20.47 0.34 16.45
CA ASN A 69 -19.54 1.11 17.28
C ASN A 69 -19.20 0.32 18.54
N HIS A 70 -18.01 -0.27 18.56
CA HIS A 70 -17.52 -1.06 19.68
C HIS A 70 -16.38 -0.33 20.38
N LYS A 71 -16.43 -0.31 21.71
CA LYS A 71 -15.35 0.19 22.55
C LYS A 71 -15.18 -0.71 23.76
N ASN A 72 -13.95 -1.15 24.00
CA ASN A 72 -13.61 -1.94 25.16
C ASN A 72 -12.20 -1.58 25.66
N SER A 73 -11.94 -1.84 26.94
CA SER A 73 -10.64 -1.65 27.55
C SER A 73 -10.27 -2.88 28.37
N GLU A 74 -9.10 -3.44 28.07
CA GLU A 74 -8.49 -4.53 28.83
C GLU A 74 -7.82 -3.96 30.08
N LYS A 75 -8.12 -4.53 31.25
CA LYS A 75 -7.60 -4.06 32.54
C LYS A 75 -6.57 -5.00 33.16
N ARG A 76 -6.43 -6.23 32.66
CA ARG A 76 -5.52 -7.24 33.19
C ARG A 76 -4.06 -6.89 32.93
N TRP A 77 -3.77 -6.31 31.77
CA TRP A 77 -2.41 -6.00 31.34
C TRP A 77 -2.11 -4.51 31.42
N ASN A 78 -0.94 -4.15 31.94
CA ASN A 78 -0.42 -2.79 31.93
C ASN A 78 0.65 -2.67 30.85
N LEU A 79 0.31 -2.08 29.71
CA LEU A 79 1.20 -1.91 28.55
C LEU A 79 2.21 -0.76 28.72
N SER A 80 2.11 0.00 29.81
CA SER A 80 3.03 1.09 30.16
C SER A 80 4.02 0.69 31.26
N ASP A 81 4.22 -0.61 31.49
CA ASP A 81 5.17 -1.14 32.46
C ASP A 81 6.62 -1.23 31.93
N ASN A 82 6.83 -0.78 30.69
CA ASN A 82 8.11 -0.81 29.99
C ASN A 82 8.64 -2.23 29.69
N ILE A 83 7.73 -3.21 29.62
CA ILE A 83 7.98 -4.56 29.13
C ILE A 83 7.43 -4.69 27.71
N MET A 84 8.05 -5.55 26.90
CA MET A 84 7.60 -5.82 25.54
C MET A 84 6.37 -6.72 25.57
N HIS A 85 5.22 -6.15 25.18
CA HIS A 85 3.97 -6.88 25.00
C HIS A 85 3.69 -7.12 23.51
N ASP A 86 3.32 -8.34 23.15
CA ASP A 86 2.93 -8.73 21.79
C ASP A 86 1.42 -8.68 21.62
N ILE A 87 0.93 -7.75 20.80
CA ILE A 87 -0.51 -7.56 20.58
C ILE A 87 -0.84 -8.10 19.19
N ALA A 88 -1.62 -9.18 19.13
CA ALA A 88 -2.12 -9.74 17.88
C ALA A 88 -3.64 -9.57 17.83
N PHE A 89 -4.18 -9.22 16.66
CA PHE A 89 -5.61 -9.05 16.48
C PHE A 89 -6.05 -9.50 15.09
N CYS A 90 -7.19 -10.17 15.05
CA CYS A 90 -7.77 -10.75 13.85
C CYS A 90 -9.29 -10.52 13.82
N ALA A 91 -9.82 -10.28 12.63
CA ALA A 91 -11.25 -10.35 12.38
C ALA A 91 -11.61 -11.56 11.49
N SER A 92 -12.70 -12.23 11.81
CA SER A 92 -13.44 -13.09 10.88
C SER A 92 -14.67 -12.33 10.39
N ASP A 93 -15.54 -12.98 9.60
CA ASP A 93 -16.79 -12.35 9.20
C ASP A 93 -17.76 -12.15 10.38
N SER A 94 -17.60 -12.92 11.47
CA SER A 94 -18.53 -13.02 12.59
C SER A 94 -17.96 -12.59 13.94
N SER A 95 -16.65 -12.32 14.04
CA SER A 95 -16.02 -11.96 15.31
C SER A 95 -14.71 -11.22 15.13
N PHE A 96 -14.34 -10.46 16.15
CA PHE A 96 -13.00 -9.91 16.33
C PHE A 96 -12.37 -10.48 17.59
N ASN A 97 -11.09 -10.84 17.47
CA ASN A 97 -10.27 -11.39 18.53
C ASN A 97 -8.98 -10.59 18.66
N LEU A 98 -8.63 -10.23 19.88
CA LEU A 98 -7.35 -9.63 20.23
C LEU A 98 -6.72 -10.41 21.39
N THR A 99 -5.46 -10.75 21.22
CA THR A 99 -4.62 -11.38 22.23
C THR A 99 -3.48 -10.45 22.64
N ILE A 100 -3.06 -10.56 23.90
CA ILE A 100 -1.87 -9.89 24.43
C ILE A 100 -0.97 -10.99 24.98
N ASP A 101 0.26 -11.04 24.49
CA ASP A 101 1.25 -12.08 24.82
C ASP A 101 0.76 -13.51 24.58
N GLY A 102 -0.11 -13.68 23.57
CA GLY A 102 -0.73 -14.96 23.22
C GLY A 102 -2.00 -15.28 24.03
N GLU A 103 -2.30 -14.53 25.08
CA GLU A 103 -3.49 -14.73 25.92
C GLU A 103 -4.71 -13.96 25.37
N PRO A 104 -5.91 -14.57 25.30
CA PRO A 104 -7.14 -13.89 24.90
C PRO A 104 -7.44 -12.66 25.76
N SER A 105 -7.75 -11.53 25.14
CA SER A 105 -7.96 -10.25 25.83
C SER A 105 -9.29 -9.59 25.48
N ILE A 106 -9.45 -9.12 24.24
CA ILE A 106 -10.69 -8.47 23.79
C ILE A 106 -11.34 -9.33 22.73
N HIS A 107 -12.63 -9.61 22.91
CA HIS A 107 -13.47 -10.31 21.96
C HIS A 107 -14.74 -9.52 21.67
N PHE A 108 -15.15 -9.48 20.40
CA PHE A 108 -16.43 -8.94 19.98
C PHE A 108 -17.08 -9.90 18.99
N GLU A 109 -18.33 -10.25 19.22
CA GLU A 109 -19.16 -10.93 18.23
C GLU A 109 -19.87 -9.91 17.33
N GLY A 110 -20.22 -10.30 16.11
CA GLY A 110 -21.00 -9.47 15.18
C GLY A 110 -20.45 -9.50 13.76
N ASN A 111 -21.00 -8.68 12.87
CA ASN A 111 -20.51 -8.62 11.50
C ASN A 111 -19.22 -7.78 11.41
N TRP A 112 -18.11 -8.44 11.05
CA TRP A 112 -16.79 -7.82 10.91
C TRP A 112 -16.27 -7.84 9.47
N THR A 113 -17.15 -8.10 8.48
CA THR A 113 -16.80 -8.12 7.05
C THR A 113 -16.20 -6.79 6.54
N PHE A 114 -16.43 -5.68 7.24
CA PHE A 114 -15.83 -4.38 6.92
C PHE A 114 -14.35 -4.28 7.29
N PHE A 115 -13.82 -5.17 8.12
CA PHE A 115 -12.46 -5.06 8.66
C PHE A 115 -11.38 -5.10 7.58
N GLN A 116 -11.58 -5.88 6.52
CA GLN A 116 -10.70 -5.92 5.33
C GLN A 116 -10.62 -4.59 4.56
N SER A 117 -11.54 -3.65 4.79
CA SER A 117 -11.52 -2.33 4.12
C SER A 117 -10.46 -1.38 4.69
N PHE A 118 -9.91 -1.70 5.87
CA PHE A 118 -8.85 -0.93 6.51
C PHE A 118 -7.56 -0.98 5.71
N ASN A 119 -7.22 0.14 5.07
CA ASN A 119 -6.08 0.21 4.15
C ASN A 119 -5.17 1.44 4.38
N VAL A 120 -5.51 2.31 5.33
CA VAL A 120 -4.66 3.42 5.76
C VAL A 120 -4.29 3.22 7.22
N TRP A 121 -3.01 2.96 7.50
CA TRP A 121 -2.54 2.63 8.85
C TRP A 121 -1.58 3.69 9.37
N THR A 122 -1.85 4.24 10.53
CA THR A 122 -0.96 5.14 11.27
C THR A 122 -0.52 4.46 12.55
N PHE A 123 0.79 4.39 12.76
CA PHE A 123 1.40 3.73 13.90
C PHE A 123 2.06 4.76 14.79
N MET A 124 1.82 4.60 16.09
CA MET A 124 2.37 5.40 17.18
C MET A 124 1.96 6.87 17.10
N ASP A 125 1.39 7.37 18.19
CA ASP A 125 1.14 8.80 18.33
C ASP A 125 2.46 9.58 18.40
N LYS A 126 2.41 10.88 18.10
CA LYS A 126 3.58 11.79 18.20
C LYS A 126 4.23 11.76 19.59
N ASN A 127 3.46 11.46 20.64
CA ASN A 127 3.94 11.42 22.02
C ASN A 127 4.52 10.05 22.40
N PHE A 128 4.39 9.02 21.56
CA PHE A 128 4.97 7.71 21.80
C PHE A 128 6.50 7.82 21.89
N THR A 129 7.07 7.18 22.91
CA THR A 129 8.48 6.80 22.90
C THR A 129 8.59 5.36 23.37
N GLY A 130 9.41 4.57 22.69
CA GLY A 130 9.54 3.17 23.05
C GLY A 130 10.06 2.29 21.93
N CYS A 131 9.93 0.99 22.16
CA CYS A 131 10.35 -0.05 21.25
C CYS A 131 9.16 -0.68 20.54
N VAL A 132 9.32 -0.88 19.24
CA VAL A 132 8.33 -1.54 18.38
C VAL A 132 9.00 -2.68 17.64
N SER A 133 8.40 -3.87 17.67
CA SER A 133 8.87 -5.04 16.93
C SER A 133 7.69 -5.84 16.39
N ARG A 134 7.97 -6.88 15.59
CA ARG A 134 6.97 -7.83 15.03
C ARG A 134 5.77 -7.17 14.34
N MET A 135 5.93 -5.96 13.85
CA MET A 135 4.84 -5.24 13.18
C MET A 135 4.49 -5.95 11.87
N ARG A 136 3.30 -6.53 11.83
CA ARG A 136 2.68 -7.20 10.69
C ARG A 136 1.33 -6.56 10.44
N VAL A 137 1.13 -6.11 9.21
CA VAL A 137 -0.11 -5.47 8.77
C VAL A 137 -0.54 -6.18 7.51
N GLY A 138 -1.65 -6.90 7.60
CA GLY A 138 -2.00 -7.85 6.57
C GLY A 138 -0.99 -8.99 6.50
N SER A 139 -0.68 -9.44 5.28
CA SER A 139 0.38 -10.43 5.03
C SER A 139 1.79 -9.82 5.00
N SER A 140 1.91 -8.50 5.13
CA SER A 140 3.20 -7.80 5.07
C SER A 140 3.80 -7.57 6.45
N PHE A 141 5.13 -7.66 6.53
CA PHE A 141 5.94 -7.20 7.66
C PHE A 141 6.63 -5.88 7.28
N PRO A 142 6.00 -4.72 7.51
CA PRO A 142 6.46 -3.46 6.92
C PRO A 142 7.84 -3.04 7.41
N LEU A 143 8.24 -3.43 8.61
CA LEU A 143 9.57 -3.14 9.14
C LEU A 143 10.69 -3.93 8.45
N LYS A 144 10.38 -5.08 7.85
CA LYS A 144 11.35 -5.91 7.12
C LYS A 144 11.57 -5.38 5.70
N ASN A 145 10.52 -4.90 5.04
CA ASN A 145 10.61 -4.27 3.72
C ASN A 145 9.75 -2.99 3.64
N PRO A 146 10.23 -1.86 4.19
CA PRO A 146 9.46 -0.61 4.27
C PRO A 146 9.01 -0.10 2.91
N LYS A 147 9.85 -0.23 1.87
CA LYS A 147 9.53 0.24 0.52
C LYS A 147 8.38 -0.54 -0.10
N ALA A 148 8.42 -1.88 -0.03
CA ALA A 148 7.37 -2.73 -0.58
C ALA A 148 6.03 -2.53 0.16
N ALA A 149 6.09 -2.38 1.49
CA ALA A 149 4.92 -2.11 2.31
C ALA A 149 4.44 -0.64 2.25
N ARG A 150 5.12 0.21 1.47
CA ARG A 150 4.84 1.67 1.36
C ARG A 150 4.85 2.38 2.71
N LEU A 151 5.63 1.87 3.66
CA LEU A 151 5.80 2.46 4.99
C LEU A 151 6.56 3.79 4.85
N LYS A 152 5.86 4.89 5.12
CA LYS A 152 6.44 6.21 5.31
C LYS A 152 6.82 6.37 6.77
N HIS A 153 8.00 6.91 7.01
CA HIS A 153 8.44 7.24 8.36
C HIS A 153 9.27 8.52 8.38
N SER A 154 9.26 9.22 9.50
CA SER A 154 10.12 10.38 9.76
C SER A 154 10.47 10.48 11.25
N GLY A 155 11.42 11.35 11.59
CA GLY A 155 11.98 11.46 12.93
C GLY A 155 13.24 10.60 13.12
N ARG A 156 13.73 10.53 14.36
CA ARG A 156 15.00 9.88 14.71
C ARG A 156 14.82 8.38 15.00
N ILE A 157 13.99 7.70 14.22
CA ILE A 157 13.72 6.26 14.38
C ILE A 157 15.00 5.47 14.13
N ARG A 158 15.32 4.56 15.04
CA ARG A 158 16.51 3.71 14.94
C ARG A 158 16.08 2.26 14.72
N PHE A 159 16.38 1.73 13.54
CA PHE A 159 16.13 0.33 13.20
C PHE A 159 17.21 -0.56 13.83
N GLY A 160 16.85 -1.78 14.25
CA GLY A 160 17.79 -2.72 14.90
C GLY A 160 18.18 -2.39 16.34
N SER A 161 18.01 -1.15 16.81
CA SER A 161 18.27 -0.80 18.21
C SER A 161 16.98 -0.85 19.02
N CYS A 162 16.86 -1.85 19.90
CA CYS A 162 15.95 -1.84 21.04
C CYS A 162 16.73 -2.45 22.20
N SER A 163 16.91 -1.68 23.27
CA SER A 163 17.40 -2.29 24.50
C SER A 163 16.27 -3.12 25.06
N MET A 164 16.54 -4.39 25.37
CA MET A 164 15.58 -5.24 26.08
C MET A 164 15.47 -4.87 27.56
N ASP A 165 16.39 -4.02 28.06
CA ASP A 165 16.32 -3.46 29.40
C ASP A 165 15.23 -2.38 29.47
N VAL A 166 14.64 -2.22 30.66
CA VAL A 166 13.70 -1.15 31.02
C VAL A 166 14.27 0.17 30.48
N ILE A 167 13.57 0.79 29.52
CA ILE A 167 13.88 2.12 28.99
C ILE A 167 13.90 3.12 30.14
N ASP A 168 15.07 3.37 30.73
CA ASP A 168 15.25 4.40 31.75
C ASP A 168 15.21 5.76 31.05
N THR A 169 14.15 6.52 31.28
CA THR A 169 13.97 7.88 30.73
C THR A 169 14.88 8.90 31.41
N ARG A 170 15.75 8.50 32.34
CA ARG A 170 16.84 9.34 32.83
C ARG A 170 17.97 9.41 31.81
N GLN A 171 17.82 10.31 30.84
CA GLN A 171 18.92 10.73 30.00
C GLN A 171 19.77 11.76 30.77
N PRO A 172 21.04 11.48 31.11
CA PRO A 172 21.95 12.55 31.52
C PRO A 172 22.30 13.37 30.29
N SER A 173 22.16 14.69 30.43
CA SER A 173 22.81 15.65 29.54
C SER A 173 24.34 15.43 29.57
N ALA A 174 24.93 15.47 28.37
CA ALA A 174 26.36 15.63 28.06
C ALA A 174 27.25 14.36 28.09
N ARG A 175 27.78 13.98 26.90
CA ARG A 175 29.14 14.30 26.40
C ARG A 175 29.44 13.51 25.11
N THR A 176 29.77 14.20 24.01
CA THR A 176 30.75 13.71 23.01
C THR A 176 32.13 13.68 23.70
N PRO A 177 32.97 12.64 23.54
CA PRO A 177 33.66 12.23 22.30
C PRO A 177 33.67 10.68 22.16
N ASP A 178 34.29 9.96 21.23
CA ASP A 178 35.29 10.21 20.19
C ASP A 178 35.08 9.17 19.06
N ASP A 179 35.72 9.46 17.94
CA ASP A 179 35.70 8.76 16.66
C ASP A 179 36.32 7.35 16.73
N GLU A 180 35.52 6.30 16.52
CA GLU A 180 36.00 5.01 16.01
C GLU A 180 35.05 4.46 14.93
N GLY A 181 35.32 4.87 13.69
CA GLY A 181 35.47 3.93 12.57
C GLY A 181 34.27 3.06 12.19
N ILE A 182 33.23 3.66 11.59
CA ILE A 182 32.32 2.90 10.71
C ILE A 182 32.65 3.28 9.27
N HIS A 183 33.42 2.41 8.61
CA HIS A 183 33.60 2.44 7.16
C HIS A 183 32.25 2.25 6.46
N ILE A 184 31.70 3.34 5.93
CA ILE A 184 30.72 3.30 4.85
C ILE A 184 31.39 3.92 3.64
N HIS A 185 31.74 3.08 2.66
CA HIS A 185 32.14 3.53 1.33
C HIS A 185 31.05 4.42 0.76
N ALA A 186 31.26 5.74 0.85
CA ALA A 186 30.50 6.72 0.11
C ALA A 186 30.87 6.56 -1.38
N ILE A 187 30.08 5.79 -2.13
CA ILE A 187 29.97 6.02 -3.58
C ILE A 187 29.08 7.24 -3.75
N ALA A 188 29.66 8.40 -3.48
CA ALA A 188 29.05 9.71 -3.65
C ALA A 188 29.79 10.51 -4.73
N HIS A 189 30.15 9.88 -5.85
CA HIS A 189 30.57 10.57 -7.07
C HIS A 189 30.15 9.77 -8.32
N ALA A 190 28.84 9.60 -8.55
CA ALA A 190 28.33 9.08 -9.82
C ALA A 190 26.97 9.64 -10.24
N LYS A 191 26.33 10.51 -9.44
CA LYS A 191 24.94 10.92 -9.71
C LYS A 191 24.79 12.06 -10.72
N HIS A 192 25.84 12.85 -10.97
CA HIS A 192 25.81 13.89 -12.01
C HIS A 192 26.19 13.37 -13.42
N HIS A 193 26.87 12.23 -13.53
CA HIS A 193 27.22 11.66 -14.84
C HIS A 193 26.10 10.77 -15.41
N ILE A 194 25.36 10.05 -14.56
CA ILE A 194 24.29 9.13 -15.00
C ILE A 194 23.07 9.90 -15.52
N ILE A 195 22.71 11.05 -14.91
CA ILE A 195 21.57 11.87 -15.36
C ILE A 195 21.86 12.56 -16.70
N SER A 196 23.12 12.87 -17.00
CA SER A 196 23.53 13.46 -18.28
C SER A 196 23.53 12.42 -19.41
N VAL A 197 24.08 11.23 -19.18
CA VAL A 197 24.20 10.18 -20.22
C VAL A 197 22.84 9.62 -20.64
N THR A 198 21.88 9.43 -19.72
CA THR A 198 20.54 8.95 -20.07
C THR A 198 19.74 9.94 -20.93
N SER A 199 19.98 11.25 -20.75
CA SER A 199 19.34 12.31 -21.54
C SER A 199 19.86 12.34 -22.99
N ILE A 200 21.17 12.18 -23.17
CA ILE A 200 21.82 12.16 -24.49
C ILE A 200 21.40 10.92 -25.28
N VAL A 201 21.36 9.74 -24.64
CA VAL A 201 20.91 8.50 -25.28
C VAL A 201 19.42 8.60 -25.67
N GLY A 202 18.58 9.19 -24.82
CA GLY A 202 17.16 9.43 -25.14
C GLY A 202 16.97 10.31 -26.37
N LEU A 203 17.72 11.40 -26.48
CA LEU A 203 17.70 12.29 -27.66
C LEU A 203 18.20 11.59 -28.93
N ALA A 204 19.25 10.78 -28.83
CA ALA A 204 19.78 10.02 -29.97
C ALA A 204 18.75 9.00 -30.51
N VAL A 205 18.08 8.27 -29.62
CA VAL A 205 17.03 7.29 -30.00
C VAL A 205 15.82 7.99 -30.61
N ALA A 206 15.36 9.11 -30.04
CA ALA A 206 14.25 9.88 -30.59
C ALA A 206 14.58 10.45 -31.99
N GLY A 207 15.81 10.95 -32.18
CA GLY A 207 16.29 11.44 -33.48
C GLY A 207 16.34 10.33 -34.54
N PHE A 208 16.81 9.14 -34.17
CA PHE A 208 16.84 8.00 -35.08
C PHE A 208 15.44 7.55 -35.51
N LEU A 209 14.49 7.49 -34.57
CA LEU A 209 13.09 7.15 -34.89
C LEU A 209 12.42 8.19 -35.79
N ALA A 210 12.67 9.48 -35.57
CA ALA A 210 12.16 10.55 -36.42
C ALA A 210 12.71 10.45 -37.85
N LEU A 211 13.99 10.07 -38.00
CA LEU A 211 14.64 9.89 -39.30
C LEU A 211 14.11 8.66 -40.04
N LEU A 212 13.82 7.56 -39.34
CA LEU A 212 13.15 6.41 -39.95
C LEU A 212 11.73 6.74 -40.44
N LEU A 213 10.98 7.50 -39.65
CA LEU A 213 9.64 7.96 -40.06
C LEU A 213 9.69 8.89 -41.27
N SER A 214 10.66 9.80 -41.34
CA SER A 214 10.80 10.68 -42.50
C SER A 214 11.19 9.92 -43.76
N ILE A 215 12.08 8.92 -43.66
CA ILE A 215 12.40 8.01 -44.77
C ILE A 215 11.15 7.25 -45.22
N LEU A 216 10.36 6.72 -44.29
CA LEU A 216 9.14 5.98 -44.62
C LEU A 216 8.10 6.86 -45.31
N VAL A 217 7.93 8.11 -44.86
CA VAL A 217 7.04 9.08 -45.50
C VAL A 217 7.55 9.45 -46.90
N CYS A 218 8.86 9.68 -47.06
CA CYS A 218 9.47 9.93 -48.37
C CYS A 218 9.31 8.73 -49.30
N TYR A 219 9.49 7.50 -48.79
CA TYR A 219 9.28 6.27 -49.53
C TYR A 219 7.84 6.14 -50.03
N MET A 220 6.86 6.37 -49.15
CA MET A 220 5.44 6.35 -49.52
C MET A 220 5.09 7.43 -50.56
N ARG A 221 5.71 8.62 -50.45
CA ARG A 221 5.50 9.71 -51.43
C ARG A 221 6.24 9.50 -52.76
N SER A 222 7.33 8.76 -52.75
CA SER A 222 8.13 8.46 -53.94
C SER A 222 7.55 7.35 -54.82
N ARG A 223 6.42 6.75 -54.43
CA ARG A 223 5.61 5.87 -55.28
C ARG A 223 4.40 6.63 -55.84
N PRO A 224 4.53 7.33 -56.98
CA PRO A 224 3.37 7.76 -57.74
C PRO A 224 2.76 6.53 -58.43
N GLU A 225 1.55 6.19 -57.98
CA GLU A 225 0.51 5.35 -58.60
C GLU A 225 0.82 3.94 -59.15
N GLY A 226 -0.07 3.02 -58.75
CA GLY A 226 -0.21 1.70 -59.35
C GLY A 226 -1.66 1.23 -59.19
N VAL A 227 -2.54 1.84 -59.97
CA VAL A 227 -3.86 1.38 -60.43
C VAL A 227 -4.17 -0.09 -60.10
N TYR A 228 -5.16 -0.35 -59.26
CA TYR A 228 -5.98 -1.56 -59.41
C TYR A 228 -7.20 -1.19 -60.25
N LYS A 229 -7.23 -1.79 -61.44
CA LYS A 229 -8.20 -1.59 -62.53
C LYS A 229 -9.64 -1.79 -62.07
N THR A 230 -10.50 -0.80 -62.31
CA THR A 230 -11.95 -0.96 -62.42
C THR A 230 -12.25 -1.61 -63.77
N ASN A 231 -12.67 -2.88 -63.78
CA ASN A 231 -13.24 -3.52 -64.96
C ASN A 231 -14.76 -3.28 -64.97
N GLU A 232 -15.15 -2.07 -65.38
CA GLU A 232 -16.52 -1.74 -65.77
C GLU A 232 -16.61 -1.87 -67.30
N GLY A 233 -17.40 -2.83 -67.79
CA GLY A 233 -18.01 -2.80 -69.13
C GLY A 233 -17.46 -3.73 -70.21
N GLU A 234 -18.16 -4.85 -70.48
CA GLU A 234 -18.54 -5.27 -71.85
C GLU A 234 -19.58 -6.43 -71.85
N TYR A 235 -20.79 -6.09 -72.32
CA TYR A 235 -21.84 -6.87 -73.04
C TYR A 235 -22.18 -8.36 -72.73
N SER A 236 -23.48 -8.58 -72.41
CA SER A 236 -24.29 -9.83 -72.56
C SER A 236 -24.46 -10.24 -74.04
N PRO A 237 -24.80 -11.50 -74.45
CA PRO A 237 -25.96 -12.28 -73.94
C PRO A 237 -25.86 -13.84 -73.94
N SER A 238 -26.63 -14.55 -73.09
CA SER A 238 -27.35 -15.81 -73.45
C SER A 238 -28.01 -16.52 -72.24
N ARG A 239 -29.31 -16.24 -72.08
CA ARG A 239 -30.45 -17.16 -71.86
C ARG A 239 -30.22 -18.59 -71.31
N SER A 240 -30.79 -18.90 -70.15
CA SER A 240 -31.81 -19.96 -69.91
C SER A 240 -32.34 -19.81 -68.47
N GLU A 241 -33.56 -19.30 -68.32
CA GLU A 241 -34.78 -20.04 -67.96
C GLU A 241 -34.94 -20.32 -66.44
N GLU A 242 -35.92 -19.60 -65.89
CA GLU A 242 -36.67 -19.71 -64.64
C GLU A 242 -37.17 -21.15 -64.28
N PRO A 243 -37.59 -21.48 -63.03
CA PRO A 243 -38.68 -20.76 -62.36
C PRO A 243 -38.62 -20.53 -60.85
N LEU A 244 -38.95 -19.28 -60.52
CA LEU A 244 -39.93 -18.80 -59.53
C LEU A 244 -40.60 -19.87 -58.64
N VAL A 245 -40.26 -19.84 -57.34
CA VAL A 245 -41.17 -20.24 -56.26
C VAL A 245 -41.74 -18.96 -55.64
N ASN A 246 -43.07 -18.90 -55.62
CA ASN A 246 -43.93 -17.79 -55.21
C ASN A 246 -43.68 -17.24 -53.80
N GLY A 247 -43.93 -15.94 -53.61
CA GLY A 247 -44.57 -15.40 -52.39
C GLY A 247 -43.72 -14.49 -51.49
N VAL A 248 -43.85 -13.19 -51.72
CA VAL A 248 -43.28 -12.02 -51.02
C VAL A 248 -44.10 -11.71 -49.73
N PRO A 249 -43.79 -10.70 -48.87
CA PRO A 249 -42.60 -10.36 -48.07
C PRO A 249 -42.92 -10.17 -46.56
N ALA A 250 -41.90 -9.85 -45.74
CA ALA A 250 -41.83 -8.67 -44.86
C ALA A 250 -41.21 -8.96 -43.48
N GLY A 251 -40.18 -8.18 -43.12
CA GLY A 251 -39.99 -7.76 -41.74
C GLY A 251 -38.83 -8.35 -40.93
N GLY A 252 -37.71 -8.73 -41.56
CA GLY A 252 -36.46 -8.99 -40.81
C GLY A 252 -35.61 -7.72 -40.70
N LYS A 253 -35.68 -7.00 -39.58
CA LYS A 253 -34.64 -6.05 -39.17
C LYS A 253 -34.22 -6.38 -37.74
N GLU A 254 -33.20 -7.22 -37.63
CA GLU A 254 -32.29 -7.24 -36.48
C GLU A 254 -31.03 -6.47 -36.89
N TYR A 255 -30.61 -5.52 -36.05
CA TYR A 255 -29.21 -5.11 -35.95
C TYR A 255 -28.84 -5.09 -34.47
N PHE A 256 -28.03 -6.06 -34.09
CA PHE A 256 -27.14 -6.00 -32.94
C PHE A 256 -25.71 -6.11 -33.45
N CYS A 257 -24.83 -5.42 -32.72
CA CYS A 257 -23.39 -5.22 -32.86
C CYS A 257 -22.96 -4.08 -33.80
#